data_AF-A0A2H0VAE5-F1
#
_entry.id   AF-A0A2H0VAE5-F1
#
_cell.length_a   1.000
_cell.length_b   1.000
_cell.length_c   1.000
_cell.angle_alpha   90.00
_cell.angle_beta   90.00
_cell.angle_gamma   90.00
#
_symmetry.space_group_name_H-M   'P 1'
#
loop_
_entity.id
_entity.type
_entity.pdbx_description
1 polymer ?
#
loop_
_entity_poly.entity_id
_entity_poly.type
_entity_poly.pdbx_seq_one_letter_code
_entity_poly.pdbx_strand_id
1 'polypeptide(L)'
;MFNKVKPLLLTISLVWAAQFTVAQASPHALGSNIITPEGTVYTITKENNQIVKRPYTSPGAFLSFSYNTWDTIVGASADDMSLPVGSFIAPQDGKIVCSDRGNDKGTCYLITNGKKAGFTSANIFTQLGYNFNFVIFGDVSFLPSTENIDTPTAPHNPGSLINKDGTVYLVVNNGLLGLPNWNTLESWGYLPTDIIPANSADRNLSVVGTLVPKQPEQISPTNVEPVAPTNSAPVSSMTATSPEITGSTSAQVGVSNSYFFRSTAKDGSYDGGLITYTVNWGDGTITNSSVGFPSGVSHNASHTWTNAGTYQIYVTATPALGSPASGILSVTVN
;
A
#
# COMPACT_ATOMS: atom_id res chain seq x y z
N MET A 1 -77.57 63.71 -6.20
CA MET A 1 -78.26 62.39 -6.19
C MET A 1 -77.43 61.44 -7.04
N PHE A 2 -76.88 60.37 -6.42
CA PHE A 2 -76.31 59.14 -7.01
C PHE A 2 -75.13 59.31 -8.02
N ASN A 3 -74.06 58.52 -8.03
CA ASN A 3 -73.81 57.20 -7.46
C ASN A 3 -72.30 57.01 -7.20
N LYS A 4 -71.95 56.43 -6.04
CA LYS A 4 -70.59 56.01 -5.69
C LYS A 4 -70.26 54.72 -6.46
N VAL A 5 -69.11 54.67 -7.13
CA VAL A 5 -68.47 53.39 -7.49
C VAL A 5 -67.09 53.38 -6.83
N LYS A 6 -66.92 52.48 -5.86
CA LYS A 6 -65.65 52.22 -5.17
C LYS A 6 -64.70 51.49 -6.12
N PRO A 7 -63.40 51.77 -6.11
CA PRO A 7 -62.43 51.01 -6.90
C PRO A 7 -62.32 49.59 -6.33
N LEU A 8 -62.40 48.59 -7.21
CA LEU A 8 -62.13 47.20 -6.90
C LEU A 8 -60.61 47.03 -6.76
N LEU A 9 -60.10 46.92 -5.53
CA LEU A 9 -58.71 46.54 -5.29
C LEU A 9 -58.54 45.06 -5.63
N LEU A 10 -57.87 44.77 -6.74
CA LEU A 10 -57.41 43.42 -7.06
C LEU A 10 -56.20 43.11 -6.16
N THR A 11 -56.42 42.36 -5.09
CA THR A 11 -55.32 41.84 -4.25
C THR A 11 -54.59 40.75 -5.03
N ILE A 12 -53.44 41.10 -5.61
CA ILE A 12 -52.48 40.11 -6.10
C ILE A 12 -51.82 39.50 -4.86
N SER A 13 -52.23 38.28 -4.53
CA SER A 13 -51.52 37.45 -3.55
C SER A 13 -50.15 37.11 -4.13
N LEU A 14 -49.10 37.82 -3.69
CA LEU A 14 -47.73 37.40 -3.92
C LEU A 14 -47.55 36.07 -3.17
N VAL A 15 -47.54 34.96 -3.89
CA VAL A 15 -47.08 33.69 -3.35
C VAL A 15 -45.58 33.86 -3.13
N TRP A 16 -45.17 34.01 -1.88
CA TRP A 16 -43.76 33.97 -1.50
C TRP A 16 -43.29 32.54 -1.77
N ALA A 17 -42.68 32.31 -2.93
CA ALA A 17 -41.96 31.07 -3.16
C ALA A 17 -40.87 31.03 -2.09
N ALA A 18 -40.97 30.10 -1.15
CA ALA A 18 -39.88 29.79 -0.25
C ALA A 18 -38.67 29.48 -1.15
N GLN A 19 -37.69 30.38 -1.16
CA GLN A 19 -36.40 30.07 -1.74
C GLN A 19 -35.79 29.02 -0.82
N PHE A 20 -35.98 27.75 -1.18
CA PHE A 20 -35.16 26.69 -0.65
C PHE A 20 -33.74 27.01 -1.07
N THR A 21 -32.93 27.49 -0.13
CA THR A 21 -31.49 27.44 -0.29
C THR A 21 -31.12 25.98 -0.38
N VAL A 22 -30.98 25.45 -1.60
CA VAL A 22 -30.26 24.20 -1.80
C VAL A 22 -28.88 24.48 -1.25
N ALA A 23 -28.49 23.81 -0.16
CA ALA A 23 -27.12 23.83 0.28
C ALA A 23 -26.29 23.37 -0.93
N GLN A 24 -25.56 24.30 -1.53
CA GLN A 24 -24.79 24.03 -2.74
C GLN A 24 -23.66 23.09 -2.31
N ALA A 25 -23.78 21.81 -2.66
CA ALA A 25 -22.84 20.78 -2.24
C ALA A 25 -21.57 20.93 -3.07
N SER A 26 -20.58 21.66 -2.56
CA SER A 26 -19.23 21.76 -3.15
C SER A 26 -18.69 20.38 -3.53
N PRO A 27 -17.88 20.25 -4.60
CA PRO A 27 -17.17 19.01 -4.87
C PRO A 27 -16.44 18.51 -3.62
N HIS A 28 -16.33 17.18 -3.50
CA HIS A 28 -15.55 16.58 -2.42
C HIS A 28 -14.09 17.05 -2.50
N ALA A 29 -13.40 17.03 -1.35
CA ALA A 29 -12.04 17.55 -1.23
C ALA A 29 -11.05 16.81 -2.15
N LEU A 30 -9.92 17.45 -2.47
CA LEU A 30 -8.80 16.79 -3.15
C LEU A 30 -8.37 15.53 -2.38
N GLY A 31 -8.04 14.47 -3.11
CA GLY A 31 -7.73 13.14 -2.57
C GLY A 31 -8.96 12.29 -2.24
N SER A 32 -10.19 12.83 -2.31
CA SER A 32 -11.41 12.04 -2.07
C SER A 32 -11.64 11.06 -3.21
N ASN A 33 -12.07 9.84 -2.87
CA ASN A 33 -12.54 8.86 -3.84
C ASN A 33 -14.07 8.85 -3.89
N ILE A 34 -14.62 9.00 -5.08
CA ILE A 34 -16.06 9.04 -5.33
C ILE A 34 -16.48 7.89 -6.26
N ILE A 35 -17.71 7.41 -6.11
CA ILE A 35 -18.32 6.46 -7.05
C ILE A 35 -19.53 7.08 -7.73
N THR A 36 -19.59 6.98 -9.05
CA THR A 36 -20.73 7.48 -9.84
C THR A 36 -21.89 6.49 -9.83
N PRO A 37 -23.12 6.90 -10.19
CA PRO A 37 -24.26 5.98 -10.29
C PRO A 37 -24.03 4.80 -11.25
N GLU A 38 -23.17 4.98 -12.26
CA GLU A 38 -22.78 3.96 -13.22
C GLU A 38 -21.70 2.99 -12.66
N GLY A 39 -21.21 3.23 -11.44
CA GLY A 39 -20.26 2.38 -10.74
C GLY A 39 -18.79 2.66 -11.02
N THR A 40 -18.44 3.74 -11.71
CA THR A 40 -17.04 4.11 -11.95
C THR A 40 -16.47 4.85 -10.75
N VAL A 41 -15.29 4.43 -10.28
CA VAL A 41 -14.58 5.09 -9.18
C VAL A 41 -13.62 6.14 -9.72
N TYR A 42 -13.69 7.35 -9.16
CA TYR A 42 -12.80 8.45 -9.46
C TYR A 42 -12.09 8.94 -8.21
N THR A 43 -10.90 9.51 -8.38
CA THR A 43 -10.26 10.36 -7.36
C THR A 43 -10.29 11.82 -7.80
N ILE A 44 -10.55 12.74 -6.87
CA ILE A 44 -10.54 14.17 -7.13
C ILE A 44 -9.12 14.71 -6.93
N THR A 45 -8.51 15.25 -7.97
CA THR A 45 -7.11 15.68 -7.96
C THR A 45 -6.93 16.97 -8.76
N LYS A 46 -5.69 17.44 -8.90
CA LYS A 46 -5.34 18.50 -9.85
C LYS A 46 -4.58 17.95 -11.05
N GLU A 47 -4.97 18.36 -12.24
CA GLU A 47 -4.24 18.14 -13.48
C GLU A 47 -4.14 19.48 -14.21
N ASN A 48 -2.93 19.88 -14.61
CA ASN A 48 -2.67 21.20 -15.23
C ASN A 48 -3.25 22.39 -14.42
N ASN A 49 -3.13 22.31 -13.09
CA ASN A 49 -3.66 23.29 -12.13
C ASN A 49 -5.20 23.43 -12.08
N GLN A 50 -5.94 22.53 -12.73
CA GLN A 50 -7.41 22.45 -12.68
C GLN A 50 -7.85 21.28 -11.79
N ILE A 51 -8.90 21.48 -10.99
CA ILE A 51 -9.52 20.39 -10.24
C ILE A 51 -10.28 19.51 -11.23
N VAL A 52 -9.96 18.22 -11.23
CA VAL A 52 -10.52 17.20 -12.11
C VAL A 52 -10.88 15.96 -11.32
N LYS A 53 -11.81 15.16 -11.87
CA LYS A 53 -12.01 13.77 -11.43
C LYS A 53 -11.25 12.84 -12.36
N ARG A 54 -10.44 11.95 -11.82
CA ARG A 54 -9.61 11.01 -12.60
C ARG A 54 -10.09 9.58 -12.37
N PRO A 55 -10.41 8.82 -13.42
CA PRO A 55 -10.95 7.47 -13.26
C PRO A 55 -9.86 6.45 -12.93
N TYR A 56 -10.19 5.49 -12.07
CA TYR A 56 -9.47 4.23 -12.00
C TYR A 56 -10.04 3.26 -13.04
N THR A 57 -9.17 2.51 -13.73
CA THR A 57 -9.57 1.60 -14.81
C THR A 57 -9.89 0.18 -14.32
N SER A 58 -9.51 -0.16 -13.09
CA SER A 58 -9.87 -1.43 -12.45
C SER A 58 -9.80 -1.37 -10.92
N PRO A 59 -10.45 -2.33 -10.23
CA PRO A 59 -10.24 -2.56 -8.80
C PRO A 59 -8.78 -2.71 -8.40
N GLY A 60 -7.97 -3.39 -9.22
CA GLY A 60 -6.53 -3.52 -8.98
C GLY A 60 -5.78 -2.20 -9.05
N ALA A 61 -6.13 -1.31 -9.99
CA ALA A 61 -5.54 0.02 -10.05
C ALA A 61 -5.89 0.84 -8.80
N PHE A 62 -7.15 0.77 -8.34
CA PHE A 62 -7.60 1.44 -7.12
C PHE A 62 -6.85 0.92 -5.88
N LEU A 63 -6.84 -0.40 -5.68
CA LEU A 63 -6.21 -1.05 -4.52
C LEU A 63 -4.68 -1.10 -4.59
N SER A 64 -4.08 -0.72 -5.72
CA SER A 64 -2.63 -0.58 -5.83
C SER A 64 -2.08 0.48 -4.88
N PHE A 65 -2.90 1.46 -4.49
CA PHE A 65 -2.58 2.41 -3.43
C PHE A 65 -3.18 1.91 -2.12
N SER A 66 -2.35 1.45 -1.17
CA SER A 66 -2.88 0.76 0.03
C SER A 66 -3.71 1.64 0.97
N TYR A 67 -3.67 2.96 0.84
CA TYR A 67 -4.56 3.88 1.56
C TYR A 67 -5.99 3.85 1.02
N ASN A 68 -6.23 3.30 -0.18
CA ASN A 68 -7.54 3.16 -0.77
C ASN A 68 -8.24 1.91 -0.23
N THR A 69 -9.47 2.08 0.26
CA THR A 69 -10.37 0.97 0.60
C THR A 69 -11.75 1.23 0.06
N TRP A 70 -12.52 0.17 -0.22
CA TRP A 70 -13.90 0.32 -0.71
C TRP A 70 -14.81 1.04 0.29
N ASP A 71 -14.53 0.92 1.59
CA ASP A 71 -15.30 1.56 2.67
C ASP A 71 -15.12 3.08 2.73
N THR A 72 -14.03 3.59 2.16
CA THR A 72 -13.74 5.04 2.14
C THR A 72 -14.34 5.76 0.93
N ILE A 73 -14.93 5.03 -0.01
CA ILE A 73 -15.52 5.62 -1.21
C ILE A 73 -16.89 6.21 -0.87
N VAL A 74 -17.12 7.44 -1.30
CA VAL A 74 -18.39 8.15 -1.12
C VAL A 74 -19.15 8.28 -2.43
N GLY A 75 -20.47 8.43 -2.37
CA GLY A 75 -21.27 8.68 -3.58
C GLY A 75 -20.94 10.05 -4.19
N ALA A 76 -20.81 10.11 -5.52
CA ALA A 76 -20.55 11.37 -6.22
C ALA A 76 -21.71 12.36 -6.06
N SER A 77 -21.40 13.61 -5.72
CA SER A 77 -22.34 14.73 -5.70
C SER A 77 -22.57 15.31 -7.11
N ALA A 78 -23.59 16.16 -7.26
CA ALA A 78 -23.84 16.84 -8.54
C ALA A 78 -22.64 17.71 -8.98
N ASP A 79 -21.97 18.37 -8.02
CA ASP A 79 -20.82 19.20 -8.31
C ASP A 79 -19.59 18.36 -8.67
N ASP A 80 -19.38 17.18 -8.07
CA ASP A 80 -18.36 16.22 -8.54
C ASP A 80 -18.64 15.76 -9.96
N MET A 81 -19.91 15.54 -10.28
CA MET A 81 -20.32 15.14 -11.62
C MET A 81 -20.06 16.23 -12.67
N SER A 82 -20.01 17.50 -12.25
CA SER A 82 -19.64 18.65 -13.09
C SER A 82 -18.14 18.85 -13.28
N LEU A 83 -17.28 18.21 -12.46
CA LEU A 83 -15.83 18.31 -12.62
C LEU A 83 -15.41 17.74 -13.99
N PRO A 84 -14.45 18.39 -14.68
CA PRO A 84 -13.84 17.83 -15.88
C PRO A 84 -13.21 16.47 -15.58
N VAL A 85 -13.29 15.57 -16.55
CA VAL A 85 -12.64 14.26 -16.48
C VAL A 85 -11.17 14.43 -16.89
N GLY A 86 -10.26 14.09 -15.99
CA GLY A 86 -8.82 14.08 -16.25
C GLY A 86 -8.33 12.73 -16.78
N SER A 87 -7.01 12.60 -16.91
CA SER A 87 -6.39 11.33 -17.35
C SER A 87 -6.67 10.17 -16.40
N PHE A 88 -6.61 8.94 -16.92
CA PHE A 88 -6.69 7.72 -16.10
C PHE A 88 -5.59 7.70 -15.03
N ILE A 89 -5.92 7.14 -13.88
CA ILE A 89 -4.95 6.84 -12.83
C ILE A 89 -4.24 5.54 -13.19
N ALA A 90 -2.94 5.64 -13.47
CA ALA A 90 -2.08 4.46 -13.50
C ALA A 90 -2.09 3.77 -12.13
N PRO A 91 -2.00 2.43 -12.06
CA PRO A 91 -1.64 1.78 -10.80
C PRO A 91 -0.36 2.38 -10.23
N GLN A 92 -0.16 2.27 -8.92
CA GLN A 92 0.93 2.91 -8.23
C GLN A 92 2.31 2.46 -8.75
N ASP A 93 3.20 3.43 -9.02
CA ASP A 93 4.61 3.18 -9.34
C ASP A 93 5.26 2.32 -8.24
N GLY A 94 6.04 1.31 -8.63
CA GLY A 94 6.66 0.33 -7.74
C GLY A 94 5.86 -0.95 -7.54
N LYS A 95 4.57 -0.96 -7.88
CA LYS A 95 3.75 -2.18 -7.79
C LYS A 95 4.00 -3.11 -8.96
N ILE A 96 3.88 -4.41 -8.68
CA ILE A 96 3.78 -5.43 -9.70
C ILE A 96 2.31 -5.63 -10.05
N VAL A 97 1.94 -5.32 -11.29
CA VAL A 97 0.57 -5.50 -11.79
C VAL A 97 0.56 -6.50 -12.93
N CYS A 98 -0.20 -7.58 -12.76
CA CYS A 98 -0.49 -8.55 -13.79
C CYS A 98 -1.75 -8.14 -14.56
N SER A 99 -1.64 -8.10 -15.89
CA SER A 99 -2.76 -7.72 -16.75
C SER A 99 -3.92 -8.70 -16.56
N ASP A 100 -5.11 -8.19 -16.25
CA ASP A 100 -6.32 -9.00 -16.09
C ASP A 100 -7.09 -9.23 -17.42
N ARG A 101 -6.69 -8.53 -18.47
CA ARG A 101 -7.38 -8.45 -19.77
C ARG A 101 -6.42 -8.23 -20.94
N GLY A 102 -6.96 -8.11 -22.15
CA GLY A 102 -6.19 -7.84 -23.35
C GLY A 102 -5.30 -9.00 -23.80
N ASN A 103 -4.43 -8.72 -24.78
CA ASN A 103 -3.53 -9.73 -25.36
C ASN A 103 -2.39 -10.13 -24.40
N ASP A 104 -2.10 -9.30 -23.41
CA ASP A 104 -1.07 -9.53 -22.40
C ASP A 104 -1.63 -10.10 -21.09
N LYS A 105 -2.89 -10.56 -21.06
CA LYS A 105 -3.52 -11.14 -19.87
C LYS A 105 -2.63 -12.20 -19.21
N GLY A 106 -2.38 -12.04 -17.91
CA GLY A 106 -1.50 -12.89 -17.11
C GLY A 106 -0.03 -12.46 -17.11
N THR A 107 0.38 -11.54 -17.99
CA THR A 107 1.74 -10.96 -17.97
C THR A 107 1.83 -9.94 -16.85
N CYS A 108 2.88 -10.04 -16.03
CA CYS A 108 3.13 -9.16 -14.90
C CYS A 108 4.17 -8.10 -15.25
N TYR A 109 3.87 -6.86 -14.87
CA TYR A 109 4.67 -5.69 -15.16
C TYR A 109 5.03 -4.96 -13.87
N LEU A 110 6.24 -4.41 -13.81
CA LEU A 110 6.53 -3.35 -12.86
C LEU A 110 5.91 -2.06 -13.40
N ILE A 111 5.11 -1.39 -12.58
CA ILE A 111 4.62 -0.05 -12.91
C ILE A 111 5.68 0.96 -12.49
N THR A 112 6.10 1.82 -13.41
CA THR A 112 7.20 2.76 -13.18
C THR A 112 7.02 4.01 -14.03
N ASN A 113 7.08 5.19 -13.42
CA ASN A 113 6.82 6.49 -14.04
C ASN A 113 5.50 6.52 -14.85
N GLY A 114 4.44 5.88 -14.34
CA GLY A 114 3.15 5.74 -15.03
C GLY A 114 3.20 4.90 -16.31
N LYS A 115 4.22 4.06 -16.49
CA LYS A 115 4.41 3.13 -17.61
C LYS A 115 4.47 1.69 -17.10
N LYS A 116 4.42 0.71 -18.01
CA LYS A 116 4.63 -0.71 -17.69
C LYS A 116 5.95 -1.24 -18.24
N ALA A 117 6.77 -1.82 -17.36
CA ALA A 117 8.03 -2.51 -17.71
C ALA A 117 7.84 -4.03 -17.55
N GLY A 118 8.01 -4.80 -18.61
CA GLY A 118 7.82 -6.26 -18.58
C GLY A 118 9.07 -6.98 -18.10
N PHE A 119 8.92 -8.03 -17.30
CA PHE A 119 10.03 -8.92 -16.96
C PHE A 119 10.21 -9.97 -18.06
N THR A 120 11.44 -10.18 -18.54
CA THR A 120 11.68 -11.19 -19.60
C THR A 120 11.67 -12.63 -19.07
N SER A 121 11.76 -12.83 -17.75
CA SER A 121 11.56 -14.14 -17.13
C SER A 121 11.17 -14.06 -15.64
N ALA A 122 10.52 -15.12 -15.14
CA ALA A 122 10.24 -15.28 -13.71
C ALA A 122 11.52 -15.35 -12.85
N ASN A 123 12.63 -15.83 -13.42
CA ASN A 123 13.91 -15.88 -12.72
C ASN A 123 14.50 -14.47 -12.49
N ILE A 124 14.37 -13.56 -13.46
CA ILE A 124 14.80 -12.16 -13.27
C ILE A 124 13.91 -11.48 -12.22
N PHE A 125 12.60 -11.70 -12.29
CA PHE A 125 11.64 -11.21 -11.31
C PHE A 125 12.02 -11.59 -9.87
N THR A 126 12.30 -12.88 -9.61
CA THR A 126 12.65 -13.33 -8.26
C THR A 126 14.08 -12.96 -7.84
N GLN A 127 15.04 -12.88 -8.77
CA GLN A 127 16.41 -12.43 -8.44
C GLN A 127 16.49 -10.94 -8.08
N LEU A 128 15.58 -10.12 -8.61
CA LEU A 128 15.37 -8.73 -8.17
C LEU A 128 14.59 -8.66 -6.83
N GLY A 129 14.19 -9.79 -6.26
CA GLY A 129 13.53 -9.85 -4.95
C GLY A 129 12.01 -9.62 -4.98
N TYR A 130 11.40 -9.46 -6.15
CA TYR A 130 9.94 -9.41 -6.27
C TYR A 130 9.32 -10.78 -6.00
N ASN A 131 8.05 -10.78 -5.56
CA ASN A 131 7.34 -11.99 -5.14
C ASN A 131 5.94 -12.06 -5.78
N PHE A 132 5.62 -13.22 -6.38
CA PHE A 132 4.33 -13.44 -7.04
C PHE A 132 3.13 -13.39 -6.07
N ASN A 133 3.35 -13.56 -4.76
CA ASN A 133 2.28 -13.46 -3.75
C ASN A 133 1.78 -12.03 -3.54
N PHE A 134 2.55 -11.02 -3.95
CA PHE A 134 2.23 -9.60 -3.74
C PHE A 134 1.86 -8.88 -5.03
N VAL A 135 1.62 -9.63 -6.11
CA VAL A 135 1.17 -9.05 -7.38
C VAL A 135 -0.30 -8.67 -7.30
N ILE A 136 -0.66 -7.63 -8.03
CA ILE A 136 -2.04 -7.15 -8.14
C ILE A 136 -2.53 -7.45 -9.54
N PHE A 137 -3.77 -7.91 -9.70
CA PHE A 137 -4.39 -8.05 -11.02
C PHE A 137 -5.16 -6.78 -11.37
N GLY A 138 -4.90 -6.21 -12.54
CA GLY A 138 -5.56 -4.98 -12.96
C GLY A 138 -5.43 -4.66 -14.43
N ASP A 139 -6.11 -3.59 -14.85
CA ASP A 139 -6.07 -3.13 -16.24
C ASP A 139 -4.80 -2.31 -16.46
N VAL A 140 -3.94 -2.81 -17.36
CA VAL A 140 -2.71 -2.13 -17.80
C VAL A 140 -2.72 -1.88 -19.31
N SER A 141 -3.88 -2.03 -19.96
CA SER A 141 -4.00 -1.95 -21.42
C SER A 141 -3.82 -0.53 -21.97
N PHE A 142 -4.11 0.48 -21.14
CA PHE A 142 -3.96 1.90 -21.48
C PHE A 142 -2.56 2.46 -21.16
N LEU A 143 -1.73 1.71 -20.42
CA LEU A 143 -0.39 2.18 -20.03
C LEU A 143 0.58 2.03 -21.20
N PRO A 144 1.39 3.06 -21.52
CA PRO A 144 2.48 2.92 -22.45
C PRO A 144 3.54 1.97 -21.88
N SER A 145 4.16 1.18 -22.75
CA SER A 145 5.30 0.33 -22.38
C SER A 145 6.58 1.16 -22.23
N THR A 146 7.47 0.68 -21.37
CA THR A 146 8.88 1.11 -21.33
C THR A 146 9.78 -0.09 -21.64
N GLU A 147 11.10 0.10 -21.59
CA GLU A 147 12.08 -0.98 -21.75
C GLU A 147 11.78 -2.15 -20.79
N ASN A 148 12.00 -3.36 -21.29
CA ASN A 148 11.83 -4.57 -20.49
C ASN A 148 12.94 -4.69 -19.44
N ILE A 149 12.61 -5.33 -18.33
CA ILE A 149 13.54 -5.70 -17.28
C ILE A 149 14.08 -7.09 -17.64
N ASP A 150 15.32 -7.11 -18.15
CA ASP A 150 15.95 -8.30 -18.71
C ASP A 150 17.20 -8.76 -17.96
N THR A 151 17.58 -8.05 -16.89
CA THR A 151 18.75 -8.36 -16.07
C THR A 151 18.46 -8.13 -14.59
N PRO A 152 18.95 -8.99 -13.69
CA PRO A 152 18.81 -8.81 -12.24
C PRO A 152 19.87 -7.86 -11.64
N THR A 153 20.78 -7.36 -12.48
CA THR A 153 21.96 -6.59 -12.04
C THR A 153 21.88 -5.10 -12.31
N ALA A 154 20.88 -4.64 -13.07
CA ALA A 154 20.60 -3.21 -13.23
C ALA A 154 19.95 -2.65 -11.96
N PRO A 155 20.03 -1.33 -11.70
CA PRO A 155 19.27 -0.73 -10.61
C PRO A 155 17.78 -1.02 -10.77
N HIS A 156 17.06 -1.18 -9.67
CA HIS A 156 15.61 -1.29 -9.72
C HIS A 156 15.01 -0.02 -10.33
N ASN A 157 13.92 -0.16 -11.09
CA ASN A 157 13.32 1.00 -11.74
C ASN A 157 12.64 1.92 -10.72
N PRO A 158 12.48 3.23 -11.04
CA PRO A 158 11.79 4.20 -10.19
C PRO A 158 10.41 3.74 -9.72
N GLY A 159 10.09 4.06 -8.47
CA GLY A 159 8.91 3.56 -7.76
C GLY A 159 9.20 2.37 -6.85
N SER A 160 10.28 1.61 -7.10
CA SER A 160 10.66 0.46 -6.28
C SER A 160 11.14 0.90 -4.89
N LEU A 161 10.78 0.15 -3.86
CA LEU A 161 11.30 0.32 -2.51
C LEU A 161 12.40 -0.69 -2.24
N ILE A 162 13.60 -0.21 -1.96
CA ILE A 162 14.76 -1.07 -1.72
C ILE A 162 15.21 -1.00 -0.27
N ASN A 163 15.60 -2.14 0.30
CA ASN A 163 16.34 -2.22 1.56
C ASN A 163 17.84 -2.26 1.25
N LYS A 164 18.51 -1.14 1.47
CA LYS A 164 19.97 -0.98 1.35
C LYS A 164 20.57 -1.02 2.74
N ASP A 165 21.08 -2.20 3.10
CA ASP A 165 21.86 -2.47 4.31
C ASP A 165 21.14 -2.05 5.61
N GLY A 166 19.83 -2.33 5.68
CA GLY A 166 18.96 -2.02 6.83
C GLY A 166 18.24 -0.67 6.75
N THR A 167 18.51 0.13 5.70
CA THR A 167 17.81 1.41 5.46
C THR A 167 16.96 1.31 4.20
N VAL A 168 15.71 1.78 4.27
CA VAL A 168 14.78 1.76 3.12
C VAL A 168 14.85 3.06 2.34
N TYR A 169 14.87 2.90 1.02
CA TYR A 169 14.85 3.97 0.06
C TYR A 169 13.79 3.73 -1.00
N LEU A 170 13.15 4.80 -1.45
CA LEU A 170 12.40 4.81 -2.69
C LEU A 170 13.36 5.14 -3.83
N VAL A 171 13.39 4.30 -4.87
CA VAL A 171 14.13 4.61 -6.10
C VAL A 171 13.36 5.66 -6.91
N VAL A 172 14.05 6.72 -7.30
CA VAL A 172 13.53 7.80 -8.15
C VAL A 172 14.45 7.99 -9.36
N ASN A 173 14.01 8.76 -10.36
CA ASN A 173 14.71 8.91 -11.64
C ASN A 173 16.18 9.34 -11.52
N ASN A 174 16.53 10.10 -10.49
CA ASN A 174 17.87 10.66 -10.27
C ASN A 174 18.60 10.10 -9.05
N GLY A 175 18.10 9.04 -8.40
CA GLY A 175 18.76 8.43 -7.24
C GLY A 175 17.79 7.82 -6.25
N LEU A 176 18.07 8.02 -4.96
CA LEU A 176 17.32 7.46 -3.85
C LEU A 176 16.71 8.55 -2.96
N LEU A 177 15.45 8.39 -2.60
CA LEU A 177 14.83 9.12 -1.50
C LEU A 177 14.84 8.26 -0.24
N GLY A 178 15.49 8.72 0.81
CA GLY A 178 15.48 8.03 2.11
C GLY A 178 14.09 8.06 2.74
N LEU A 179 13.65 6.96 3.33
CA LEU A 179 12.39 6.91 4.07
C LEU A 179 12.59 7.46 5.49
N PRO A 180 11.91 8.55 5.91
CA PRO A 180 12.10 9.08 7.27
C PRO A 180 11.33 8.32 8.35
N ASN A 181 10.17 7.74 8.01
CA ASN A 181 9.31 6.96 8.92
C ASN A 181 8.21 6.24 8.13
N TRP A 182 7.54 5.28 8.76
CA TRP A 182 6.47 4.49 8.14
C TRP A 182 5.21 5.28 7.79
N ASN A 183 4.81 6.25 8.61
CA ASN A 183 3.65 7.10 8.29
C ASN A 183 3.83 7.79 6.93
N THR A 184 5.07 8.18 6.60
CA THR A 184 5.38 8.76 5.30
C THR A 184 5.18 7.73 4.18
N LEU A 185 5.65 6.50 4.36
CA LEU A 185 5.46 5.42 3.39
C LEU A 185 3.97 5.10 3.17
N GLU A 186 3.23 4.92 4.26
CA GLU A 186 1.79 4.62 4.24
C GLU A 186 0.98 5.74 3.61
N SER A 187 1.36 7.00 3.83
CA SER A 187 0.69 8.14 3.20
C SER A 187 0.74 8.05 1.67
N TRP A 188 1.79 7.43 1.11
CA TRP A 188 1.91 7.20 -0.33
C TRP A 188 1.21 5.93 -0.82
N GLY A 189 0.73 5.06 0.07
CA GLY A 189 0.03 3.81 -0.30
C GLY A 189 0.97 2.63 -0.56
N TYR A 190 2.25 2.79 -0.20
CA TYR A 190 3.18 1.69 -0.18
C TYR A 190 3.00 0.83 1.08
N LEU A 191 3.26 -0.46 0.94
CA LEU A 191 3.25 -1.45 1.99
C LEU A 191 4.67 -1.94 2.24
N PRO A 192 4.99 -2.41 3.46
CA PRO A 192 6.30 -2.99 3.68
C PRO A 192 6.54 -4.29 2.89
N THR A 193 5.49 -4.92 2.34
CA THR A 193 5.60 -6.07 1.41
C THR A 193 6.18 -5.68 0.06
N ASP A 194 6.19 -4.39 -0.27
CA ASP A 194 6.76 -3.88 -1.51
C ASP A 194 8.28 -3.71 -1.43
N ILE A 195 8.86 -3.83 -0.23
CA ILE A 195 10.28 -3.64 -0.01
C ILE A 195 11.05 -4.88 -0.50
N ILE A 196 11.95 -4.67 -1.44
CA ILE A 196 12.84 -5.70 -1.99
C ILE A 196 14.30 -5.45 -1.56
N PRO A 197 15.16 -6.47 -1.53
CA PRO A 197 16.58 -6.28 -1.23
C PRO A 197 17.25 -5.40 -2.30
N ALA A 198 18.07 -4.43 -1.89
CA ALA A 198 18.92 -3.70 -2.83
C ALA A 198 19.92 -4.66 -3.49
N ASN A 199 20.18 -4.49 -4.78
CA ASN A 199 21.25 -5.17 -5.51
C ASN A 199 22.55 -4.33 -5.53
N SER A 200 23.55 -4.77 -6.29
CA SER A 200 24.84 -4.06 -6.36
C SER A 200 24.75 -2.72 -7.08
N ALA A 201 23.86 -2.58 -8.07
CA ALA A 201 23.71 -1.35 -8.83
C ALA A 201 22.92 -0.30 -8.06
N ASP A 202 21.89 -0.71 -7.30
CA ASP A 202 21.19 0.19 -6.37
C ASP A 202 22.13 0.81 -5.33
N ARG A 203 23.10 0.01 -4.86
CA ARG A 203 24.08 0.49 -3.87
C ARG A 203 24.94 1.62 -4.40
N ASN A 204 25.11 1.72 -5.72
CA ASN A 204 25.83 2.80 -6.38
C ASN A 204 24.97 4.05 -6.61
N LEU A 205 23.65 3.98 -6.40
CA LEU A 205 22.78 5.17 -6.49
C LEU A 205 23.04 6.12 -5.32
N SER A 206 23.08 7.41 -5.65
CA SER A 206 23.22 8.48 -4.68
C SER A 206 21.90 8.78 -3.98
N VAL A 207 21.96 9.13 -2.70
CA VAL A 207 20.81 9.64 -1.96
C VAL A 207 20.63 11.10 -2.34
N VAL A 208 19.47 11.42 -2.92
CA VAL A 208 19.17 12.76 -3.47
C VAL A 208 18.21 13.56 -2.60
N GLY A 209 17.64 12.94 -1.57
CA GLY A 209 16.75 13.59 -0.62
C GLY A 209 16.06 12.61 0.31
N THR A 210 15.04 13.10 0.98
CA THR A 210 14.19 12.34 1.90
C THR A 210 12.76 12.35 1.38
N LEU A 211 12.07 11.22 1.45
CA LEU A 211 10.66 11.12 1.08
C LEU A 211 9.82 11.97 2.05
N VAL A 212 8.90 12.77 1.53
CA VAL A 212 7.99 13.61 2.33
C VAL A 212 6.58 13.03 2.32
N PRO A 213 5.73 13.28 3.32
CA PRO A 213 4.35 12.79 3.32
C PRO A 213 3.55 13.29 2.10
N LYS A 214 2.71 12.40 1.56
CA LYS A 214 1.81 12.67 0.43
C LYS A 214 0.88 13.86 0.73
N GLN A 215 0.76 14.79 -0.21
CA GLN A 215 -0.31 15.79 -0.22
C GLN A 215 -1.58 15.24 -0.91
N PRO A 216 -2.80 15.69 -0.54
CA PRO A 216 -4.05 15.10 -1.02
C PRO A 216 -4.15 14.98 -2.55
N GLU A 217 -3.66 15.97 -3.28
CA GLU A 217 -3.70 16.06 -4.74
C GLU A 217 -2.65 15.19 -5.48
N GLN A 218 -1.63 14.73 -4.77
CA GLN A 218 -0.54 13.95 -5.36
C GLN A 218 -0.96 12.50 -5.54
N ILE A 219 -0.42 11.83 -6.56
CA ILE A 219 -0.66 10.40 -6.82
C ILE A 219 0.64 9.60 -7.02
N SER A 220 1.78 10.27 -7.04
CA SER A 220 3.09 9.61 -7.10
C SER A 220 4.16 10.48 -6.45
N PRO A 221 5.09 9.90 -5.67
CA PRO A 221 6.25 10.60 -5.12
C PRO A 221 7.34 10.87 -6.17
N THR A 222 7.34 10.17 -7.32
CA THR A 222 8.39 10.27 -8.34
C THR A 222 8.34 11.57 -9.17
N ASN A 223 7.23 12.31 -9.08
CA ASN A 223 6.99 13.57 -9.78
C ASN A 223 7.04 14.81 -8.86
N VAL A 224 7.45 14.64 -7.60
CA VAL A 224 7.55 15.73 -6.62
C VAL A 224 9.00 16.22 -6.57
N GLU A 225 9.23 17.53 -6.54
CA GLU A 225 10.60 18.06 -6.39
C GLU A 225 11.23 17.53 -5.09
N PRO A 226 12.46 16.96 -5.15
CA PRO A 226 13.16 16.50 -3.97
C PRO A 226 13.38 17.66 -3.00
N VAL A 227 12.89 17.55 -1.77
CA VAL A 227 13.30 18.45 -0.71
C VAL A 227 14.72 18.08 -0.30
N ALA A 228 15.60 19.06 -0.14
CA ALA A 228 16.97 18.86 0.31
C ALA A 228 16.99 17.93 1.55
N PRO A 229 17.95 16.99 1.66
CA PRO A 229 18.00 16.05 2.76
C PRO A 229 17.99 16.84 4.07
N THR A 230 16.89 16.74 4.81
CA THR A 230 16.86 17.26 6.17
C THR A 230 17.78 16.37 7.00
N ASN A 231 18.54 16.95 7.94
CA ASN A 231 19.29 16.22 8.98
C ASN A 231 18.36 15.47 9.96
N SER A 232 17.17 15.07 9.51
CA SER A 232 16.32 14.12 10.20
C SER A 232 17.04 12.77 10.13
N ALA A 233 17.42 12.24 11.29
CA ALA A 233 18.05 10.94 11.37
C ALA A 233 17.24 9.90 10.56
N PRO A 234 17.88 9.05 9.74
CA PRO A 234 17.20 7.90 9.17
C PRO A 234 16.59 7.08 10.31
N VAL A 235 15.42 6.49 10.02
CA VAL A 235 14.56 5.68 10.91
C VAL A 235 15.29 5.14 12.14
N SER A 236 14.84 5.55 13.33
CA SER A 236 15.21 4.85 14.57
C SER A 236 14.81 3.38 14.42
N SER A 237 15.76 2.48 14.59
CA SER A 237 15.57 1.03 14.36
C SER A 237 14.31 0.53 15.07
N MET A 238 13.36 -0.08 14.36
CA MET A 238 12.24 -0.73 15.05
C MET A 238 12.78 -1.87 15.90
N THR A 239 12.19 -2.07 17.06
CA THR A 239 12.46 -3.25 17.89
C THR A 239 11.23 -4.13 17.85
N ALA A 240 11.39 -5.40 17.44
CA ALA A 240 10.36 -6.39 17.67
C ALA A 240 10.15 -6.58 19.18
N THR A 241 8.91 -6.79 19.61
CA THR A 241 8.66 -7.37 20.92
C THR A 241 8.92 -8.87 20.88
N SER A 242 9.34 -9.44 22.01
CA SER A 242 9.44 -10.90 22.12
C SER A 242 8.11 -11.55 21.68
N PRO A 243 8.14 -12.53 20.75
CA PRO A 243 6.94 -13.22 20.29
C PRO A 243 6.15 -13.85 21.44
N GLU A 244 4.86 -13.53 21.52
CA GLU A 244 3.90 -14.31 22.29
C GLU A 244 3.61 -15.60 21.52
N ILE A 245 3.91 -16.76 22.12
CA ILE A 245 3.70 -18.08 21.52
C ILE A 245 2.60 -18.80 22.29
N THR A 246 1.55 -19.24 21.58
CA THR A 246 0.43 -19.99 22.17
C THR A 246 0.18 -21.29 21.41
N GLY A 247 -0.23 -22.34 22.12
CA GLY A 247 -0.45 -23.67 21.59
C GLY A 247 -0.39 -24.73 22.70
N SER A 248 -0.58 -26.01 22.35
CA SER A 248 -0.52 -27.07 23.34
C SER A 248 0.91 -27.28 23.86
N THR A 249 1.09 -27.35 25.18
CA THR A 249 2.35 -27.71 25.83
C THR A 249 2.50 -29.21 26.07
N SER A 250 1.49 -30.00 25.70
CA SER A 250 1.51 -31.46 25.70
C SER A 250 1.10 -31.97 24.32
N ALA A 251 2.01 -32.67 23.63
CA ALA A 251 1.83 -33.21 22.29
C ALA A 251 2.00 -34.74 22.29
N GLN A 252 1.62 -35.37 21.19
CA GLN A 252 1.79 -36.81 20.96
C GLN A 252 2.72 -37.04 19.77
N VAL A 253 3.57 -38.05 19.87
CA VAL A 253 4.43 -38.45 18.74
C VAL A 253 3.59 -38.73 17.50
N GLY A 254 4.00 -38.16 16.35
CA GLY A 254 3.34 -38.33 15.07
C GLY A 254 2.05 -37.52 14.88
N VAL A 255 1.65 -36.68 15.85
CA VAL A 255 0.46 -35.82 15.74
C VAL A 255 0.87 -34.38 15.44
N SER A 256 0.29 -33.82 14.37
CA SER A 256 0.48 -32.42 13.98
C SER A 256 -0.22 -31.49 14.97
N ASN A 257 0.51 -30.52 15.52
CA ASN A 257 0.01 -29.50 16.43
C ASN A 257 0.23 -28.11 15.84
N SER A 258 -0.76 -27.22 16.01
CA SER A 258 -0.69 -25.83 15.55
C SER A 258 -0.31 -24.89 16.68
N TYR A 259 0.61 -23.98 16.40
CA TYR A 259 1.08 -22.95 17.31
C TYR A 259 0.86 -21.58 16.67
N PHE A 260 0.44 -20.62 17.48
CA PHE A 260 0.21 -19.25 17.09
C PHE A 260 1.28 -18.35 17.69
N PHE A 261 1.75 -17.38 16.91
CA PHE A 261 2.78 -16.42 17.28
C PHE A 261 2.35 -15.01 16.92
N ARG A 262 2.65 -14.07 17.82
CA ARG A 262 2.32 -12.66 17.68
C ARG A 262 3.46 -11.80 18.22
N SER A 263 3.87 -10.80 17.45
CA SER A 263 4.87 -9.80 17.84
C SER A 263 4.44 -8.43 17.31
N THR A 264 5.01 -7.36 17.86
CA THR A 264 4.84 -5.98 17.37
C THR A 264 6.19 -5.41 16.98
N ALA A 265 6.23 -4.58 15.94
CA ALA A 265 7.40 -3.81 15.54
C ALA A 265 7.18 -2.35 15.96
N LYS A 266 7.98 -1.88 16.91
CA LYS A 266 7.83 -0.53 17.47
C LYS A 266 9.08 0.30 17.26
N ASP A 267 8.90 1.54 16.86
CA ASP A 267 9.92 2.59 16.98
C ASP A 267 9.31 3.75 17.76
N GLY A 268 9.36 3.66 19.09
CA GLY A 268 8.97 4.69 20.07
C GLY A 268 7.56 5.30 19.90
N SER A 269 7.39 6.10 18.84
CA SER A 269 6.17 6.77 18.39
C SER A 269 5.27 5.98 17.45
N TYR A 270 5.72 4.85 16.88
CA TYR A 270 4.96 4.08 15.90
C TYR A 270 4.85 2.60 16.30
N ASP A 271 3.65 2.04 16.17
CA ASP A 271 3.34 0.61 16.28
C ASP A 271 2.80 0.15 14.92
N GLY A 272 3.64 -0.53 14.14
CA GLY A 272 3.31 -0.91 12.77
C GLY A 272 4.53 -1.43 12.02
N GLY A 273 4.37 -1.81 10.75
CA GLY A 273 5.41 -2.49 9.97
C GLY A 273 5.17 -4.00 9.86
N LEU A 274 5.89 -4.67 8.95
CA LEU A 274 5.79 -6.12 8.77
C LEU A 274 6.85 -6.87 9.57
N ILE A 275 6.47 -8.04 10.06
CA ILE A 275 7.29 -8.95 10.86
C ILE A 275 7.31 -10.30 10.14
N THR A 276 8.51 -10.82 9.89
CA THR A 276 8.70 -12.22 9.52
C THR A 276 9.03 -13.05 10.75
N TYR A 277 8.71 -14.35 10.71
CA TYR A 277 8.94 -15.29 11.80
C TYR A 277 9.81 -16.45 11.32
N THR A 278 10.84 -16.76 12.10
CA THR A 278 11.59 -18.02 12.02
C THR A 278 11.25 -18.86 13.25
N VAL A 279 10.70 -20.05 13.04
CA VAL A 279 10.32 -21.00 14.09
C VAL A 279 11.28 -22.17 14.07
N ASN A 280 12.03 -22.37 15.14
CA ASN A 280 12.82 -23.58 15.38
C ASN A 280 12.06 -24.45 16.38
N TRP A 281 11.72 -25.68 15.97
CA TRP A 281 10.86 -26.58 16.74
C TRP A 281 11.60 -27.40 17.83
N GLY A 282 12.90 -27.19 17.97
CA GLY A 282 13.74 -27.83 18.99
C GLY A 282 14.24 -29.23 18.62
N ASP A 283 13.81 -29.78 17.48
CA ASP A 283 14.23 -31.09 16.95
C ASP A 283 15.19 -30.96 15.74
N GLY A 284 15.67 -29.75 15.46
CA GLY A 284 16.51 -29.43 14.31
C GLY A 284 15.74 -28.97 13.07
N THR A 285 14.40 -29.03 13.08
CA THR A 285 13.58 -28.48 11.99
C THR A 285 13.31 -26.99 12.17
N ILE A 286 13.29 -26.25 11.06
CA ILE A 286 13.07 -24.80 11.03
C ILE A 286 11.99 -24.47 10.00
N THR A 287 11.01 -23.68 10.40
CA THR A 287 9.99 -23.08 9.51
C THR A 287 10.22 -21.58 9.41
N ASN A 288 10.33 -21.06 8.20
CA ASN A 288 10.40 -19.62 7.95
C ASN A 288 9.09 -19.13 7.34
N SER A 289 8.59 -17.98 7.79
CA SER A 289 7.52 -17.29 7.09
C SER A 289 8.04 -16.75 5.75
N SER A 290 7.37 -17.07 4.66
CA SER A 290 7.70 -16.55 3.33
C SER A 290 7.22 -15.13 3.09
N VAL A 291 6.43 -14.57 4.03
CA VAL A 291 5.80 -13.25 3.94
C VAL A 291 5.98 -12.49 5.26
N GLY A 292 6.14 -11.18 5.17
CA GLY A 292 6.04 -10.31 6.34
C GLY A 292 4.58 -10.10 6.71
N PHE A 293 4.28 -10.11 8.00
CA PHE A 293 2.92 -9.95 8.50
C PHE A 293 2.72 -8.66 9.29
N PRO A 294 1.53 -8.05 9.28
CA PRO A 294 1.29 -6.80 10.01
C PRO A 294 1.62 -6.92 11.50
N SER A 295 2.26 -5.88 12.04
CA SER A 295 2.54 -5.73 13.48
C SER A 295 1.31 -6.03 14.31
N GLY A 296 1.47 -6.86 15.34
CA GLY A 296 0.42 -7.16 16.30
C GLY A 296 -0.68 -8.10 15.78
N VAL A 297 -0.52 -8.71 14.60
CA VAL A 297 -1.42 -9.76 14.10
C VAL A 297 -0.86 -11.14 14.47
N SER A 298 -1.76 -12.08 14.76
CA SER A 298 -1.41 -13.47 15.10
C SER A 298 -1.28 -14.32 13.84
N HIS A 299 -0.25 -15.16 13.80
CA HIS A 299 0.05 -16.08 12.71
C HIS A 299 0.27 -17.47 13.25
N ASN A 300 0.04 -18.51 12.43
CA ASN A 300 0.20 -19.88 12.87
C ASN A 300 1.16 -20.68 11.98
N ALA A 301 1.79 -21.66 12.60
CA ALA A 301 2.52 -22.74 11.94
C ALA A 301 2.22 -24.04 12.68
N SER A 302 2.30 -25.16 11.96
CA SER A 302 2.07 -26.48 12.53
C SER A 302 3.32 -27.34 12.42
N HIS A 303 3.49 -28.24 13.38
CA HIS A 303 4.63 -29.17 13.41
C HIS A 303 4.24 -30.53 13.97
N THR A 304 5.00 -31.56 13.57
CA THR A 304 4.84 -32.94 14.03
C THR A 304 6.19 -33.47 14.50
N TRP A 305 6.30 -33.78 15.79
CA TRP A 305 7.50 -34.43 16.34
C TRP A 305 7.45 -35.94 16.11
N THR A 306 8.60 -36.52 15.74
CA THR A 306 8.73 -37.97 15.47
C THR A 306 9.23 -38.76 16.68
N ASN A 307 9.72 -38.10 17.72
CA ASN A 307 10.25 -38.74 18.92
C ASN A 307 9.64 -38.09 20.16
N ALA A 308 9.48 -38.89 21.23
CA ALA A 308 9.06 -38.38 22.53
C ALA A 308 10.23 -37.60 23.18
N GLY A 309 9.90 -36.58 23.96
CA GLY A 309 10.89 -35.73 24.61
C GLY A 309 10.36 -34.34 24.93
N THR A 310 11.21 -33.54 25.56
CA THR A 310 10.92 -32.12 25.83
C THR A 310 11.62 -31.27 24.78
N TYR A 311 10.84 -30.45 24.08
CA TYR A 311 11.32 -29.57 23.01
C TYR A 311 11.10 -28.10 23.39
N GLN A 312 12.02 -27.25 22.95
CA GLN A 312 11.91 -25.80 23.07
C GLN A 312 11.62 -25.21 21.70
N ILE A 313 10.42 -24.67 21.52
CA ILE A 313 10.04 -23.91 20.33
C ILE A 313 10.61 -22.51 20.48
N TYR A 314 11.58 -22.16 19.63
CA TYR A 314 12.12 -20.80 19.54
C TYR A 314 11.50 -20.09 18.36
N VAL A 315 10.82 -18.97 18.61
CA VAL A 315 10.29 -18.10 17.55
C VAL A 315 11.08 -16.82 17.55
N THR A 316 11.66 -16.46 16.40
CA THR A 316 12.33 -15.17 16.19
C THR A 316 11.48 -14.32 15.27
N ALA A 317 10.95 -13.22 15.79
CA ALA A 317 10.29 -12.17 15.03
C ALA A 317 11.33 -11.17 14.51
N THR A 318 11.31 -10.91 13.22
CA THR A 318 12.23 -9.97 12.55
C THR A 318 11.41 -8.88 11.86
N PRO A 319 11.46 -7.62 12.33
CA PRO A 319 10.85 -6.51 11.63
C PRO A 319 11.52 -6.30 10.26
N ALA A 320 10.77 -5.74 9.30
CA ALA A 320 11.32 -5.37 7.99
C ALA A 320 12.51 -4.38 8.10
N LEU A 321 12.48 -3.50 9.10
CA LEU A 321 13.60 -2.63 9.48
C LEU A 321 13.74 -2.61 10.99
N GLY A 322 14.70 -3.35 11.54
CA GLY A 322 14.83 -3.39 12.97
C GLY A 322 15.64 -4.54 13.54
N SER A 323 15.71 -4.56 14.86
CA SER A 323 16.32 -5.66 15.61
C SER A 323 15.29 -6.77 15.83
N PRO A 324 15.67 -8.03 15.57
CA PRO A 324 14.79 -9.16 15.85
C PRO A 324 14.63 -9.35 17.37
N ALA A 325 13.55 -10.04 17.74
CA ALA A 325 13.32 -10.48 19.10
C ALA A 325 12.88 -11.94 19.11
N SER A 326 13.32 -12.70 20.11
CA SER A 326 13.01 -14.11 20.23
C SER A 326 12.15 -14.40 21.46
N GLY A 327 11.28 -15.39 21.32
CA GLY A 327 10.41 -15.94 22.35
C GLY A 327 10.56 -17.45 22.38
N ILE A 328 10.19 -18.06 23.51
CA ILE A 328 10.36 -19.51 23.72
C ILE A 328 9.09 -20.12 24.34
N LEU A 329 8.73 -21.31 23.89
CA LEU A 329 7.70 -22.16 24.50
C LEU A 329 8.22 -23.59 24.68
N SER A 330 8.05 -24.15 25.88
CA SER A 330 8.43 -25.54 26.16
C SER A 330 7.25 -26.47 25.92
N VAL A 331 7.47 -27.56 25.17
CA VAL A 331 6.46 -28.57 24.85
C VAL A 331 6.97 -29.95 25.23
N THR A 332 6.15 -30.73 25.92
CA THR A 332 6.42 -32.15 26.22
C THR A 332 5.69 -33.01 25.20
N VAL A 333 6.42 -33.84 24.46
CA VAL A 333 5.89 -34.81 23.51
C VAL A 333 5.95 -36.19 24.17
N ASN A 334 4.78 -36.83 24.31
CA ASN A 334 4.66 -38.19 24.84
C ASN A 334 4.33 -39.20 23.73
#